data_AF-A0A1M4T214-F1
#
_entry.id   AF-A0A1M4T214-F1
#
_cell.length_a   1.000
_cell.length_b   1.000
_cell.length_c   1.000
_cell.angle_alpha   90.00
_cell.angle_beta   90.00
_cell.angle_gamma   90.00
#
_symmetry.space_group_name_H-M   'P 1'
#
loop_
_entity.id
_entity.type
_entity.pdbx_description
1 polymer ?
#
loop_
_entity_poly.entity_id
_entity_poly.type
_entity_poly.pdbx_seq_one_letter_code
_entity_poly.pdbx_strand_id
1 'polypeptide(L)'
;MIVNGLEKWLGVGRADSEFRESSFIFISLTVLTSILTFFVYYNVFVIPSLLLAAIEAIGILFCLFSYYFLWQSRDPRVAAIILVSVMTSISLLFILGTGNDEFALAFCFLTPVIAIFILGYKLGSLFSLANFICVAYICITDMDNWSPVYFDSISFVHLTTIYFFLFSVSYFYDAGRRRTMVLLEESNRQLQVLSNTDGLTNISNRRFMEKLLLDAQVGQWVAIIDIDDFKQVNDEYGHEVGDKVLVSIANILQASVKGIGHVGRWGGEEFLTLFTDTTEDVIESHINQWQKSITDYDFGIGRSVTISCGIAPHLDRFNTSTFSHADEALYRAKTSGKNCFRFSVAHEFTENSI
;
A
#
# COMPACT_ATOMS: atom_id res chain seq x y z
N MET A 1 -23.68 2.54 -13.13
CA MET A 1 -24.36 3.79 -13.56
C MET A 1 -24.18 4.91 -12.55
N ILE A 2 -24.53 4.73 -11.26
CA ILE A 2 -24.38 5.74 -10.19
C ILE A 2 -22.92 6.21 -10.02
N VAL A 3 -21.97 5.28 -9.98
CA VAL A 3 -20.54 5.61 -9.76
C VAL A 3 -19.93 6.40 -10.93
N ASN A 4 -20.36 6.13 -12.18
CA ASN A 4 -19.90 6.90 -13.35
C ASN A 4 -20.48 8.33 -13.33
N GLY A 5 -21.68 8.51 -12.79
CA GLY A 5 -22.29 9.83 -12.59
C GLY A 5 -21.55 10.64 -11.52
N LEU A 6 -21.14 9.99 -10.42
CA LEU A 6 -20.35 10.61 -9.35
C LEU A 6 -18.97 11.07 -9.82
N GLU A 7 -18.26 10.27 -10.62
CA GLU A 7 -16.96 10.70 -11.21
C GLU A 7 -17.12 11.95 -12.07
N LYS A 8 -18.17 11.98 -12.91
CA LYS A 8 -18.44 13.13 -13.78
C LYS A 8 -18.85 14.36 -12.97
N TRP A 9 -19.58 14.18 -11.87
CA TRP A 9 -20.04 15.27 -11.02
C TRP A 9 -18.94 15.83 -10.13
N LEU A 10 -18.12 14.97 -9.51
CA LEU A 10 -16.97 15.37 -8.70
C LEU A 10 -15.79 15.87 -9.55
N GLY A 11 -15.71 15.46 -10.81
CA GLY A 11 -14.61 15.82 -11.70
C GLY A 11 -13.26 15.20 -11.29
N VAL A 12 -13.31 14.16 -10.46
CA VAL A 12 -12.15 13.41 -9.96
C VAL A 12 -12.32 11.94 -10.35
N GLY A 13 -11.26 11.31 -10.83
CA GLY A 13 -11.29 9.89 -11.23
C GLY A 13 -11.28 8.95 -10.03
N ARG A 14 -11.87 7.76 -10.16
CA ARG A 14 -11.90 6.72 -9.10
C ARG A 14 -10.56 6.31 -8.50
N ALA A 15 -9.47 6.52 -9.24
CA ALA A 15 -8.12 6.18 -8.80
C ALA A 15 -7.54 7.20 -7.81
N ASP A 16 -8.14 8.39 -7.72
CA ASP A 16 -7.69 9.46 -6.85
C ASP A 16 -8.17 9.23 -5.40
N SER A 17 -7.31 9.57 -4.44
CA SER A 17 -7.66 9.63 -3.02
C SER A 17 -8.80 10.60 -2.74
N GLU A 18 -8.85 11.74 -3.43
CA GLU A 18 -9.86 12.79 -3.21
C GLU A 18 -11.26 12.37 -3.65
N PHE A 19 -11.36 11.53 -4.70
CA PHE A 19 -12.65 11.01 -5.17
C PHE A 19 -13.38 10.24 -4.06
N ARG A 20 -12.63 9.53 -3.21
CA ARG A 20 -13.19 8.68 -2.16
C ARG A 20 -13.72 9.49 -0.99
N GLU A 21 -12.92 10.44 -0.51
CA GLU A 21 -13.35 11.37 0.54
C GLU A 21 -14.58 12.15 0.09
N SER A 22 -14.54 12.66 -1.14
CA SER A 22 -15.65 13.41 -1.73
C SER A 22 -16.90 12.55 -1.92
N SER A 23 -16.75 11.29 -2.36
CA SER A 23 -17.88 10.36 -2.49
C SER A 23 -18.50 10.01 -1.14
N PHE A 24 -17.67 9.82 -0.11
CA PHE A 24 -18.15 9.53 1.24
C PHE A 24 -18.92 10.71 1.84
N ILE A 25 -18.43 11.93 1.66
CA ILE A 25 -19.12 13.15 2.12
C ILE A 25 -20.40 13.37 1.33
N PHE A 26 -20.39 13.16 0.00
CA PHE A 26 -21.59 13.24 -0.82
C PHE A 26 -22.68 12.29 -0.34
N ILE A 27 -22.32 11.03 -0.06
CA ILE A 27 -23.26 10.04 0.48
C ILE A 27 -23.76 10.45 1.87
N SER A 28 -22.86 10.89 2.75
CA SER A 28 -23.23 11.34 4.10
C SER A 28 -24.18 12.55 4.07
N LEU A 29 -23.93 13.52 3.18
CA LEU A 29 -24.83 14.64 2.92
C LEU A 29 -26.18 14.17 2.38
N THR A 30 -26.21 13.14 1.52
CA THR A 30 -27.44 12.60 0.94
C THR A 30 -28.31 11.97 2.00
N VAL A 31 -27.70 11.15 2.86
CA VAL A 31 -28.39 10.51 3.97
C VAL A 31 -28.89 11.56 4.96
N LEU A 32 -28.05 12.52 5.38
CA LEU A 32 -28.47 13.56 6.33
C LEU A 32 -29.61 14.42 5.76
N THR A 33 -29.50 14.88 4.51
CA THR A 33 -30.55 15.68 3.86
C THR A 33 -31.88 14.91 3.79
N SER A 34 -31.83 13.61 3.51
CA SER A 34 -33.02 12.75 3.47
C SER A 34 -33.67 12.61 4.85
N ILE A 35 -32.86 12.44 5.89
CA ILE A 35 -33.33 12.37 7.29
C ILE A 35 -33.96 13.69 7.72
N LEU A 36 -33.29 14.82 7.48
CA LEU A 36 -33.84 16.14 7.79
C LEU A 36 -35.15 16.39 7.04
N THR A 37 -35.24 16.00 5.77
CA THR A 37 -36.48 16.15 4.98
C THR A 37 -37.63 15.34 5.58
N PHE A 38 -37.36 14.11 6.05
CA PHE A 38 -38.35 13.29 6.74
C PHE A 38 -38.83 13.96 8.03
N PHE A 39 -37.93 14.50 8.85
CA PHE A 39 -38.30 15.16 10.09
C PHE A 39 -39.01 16.50 9.89
N VAL A 40 -38.65 17.28 8.86
CA VAL A 40 -39.43 18.47 8.49
C VAL A 40 -40.87 18.09 8.16
N TYR A 41 -41.09 17.03 7.38
CA TYR A 41 -42.43 16.53 7.11
C TYR A 41 -43.14 16.09 8.40
N TYR A 42 -42.46 15.33 9.26
CA TYR A 42 -42.99 14.86 10.52
C TYR A 42 -43.44 16.01 11.45
N ASN A 43 -42.58 17.01 11.62
CA ASN A 43 -42.79 18.16 12.49
C ASN A 43 -43.80 19.19 11.93
N VAL A 44 -44.15 19.10 10.64
CA VAL A 44 -45.21 19.92 10.03
C VAL A 44 -46.56 19.22 10.09
N PHE A 45 -46.61 17.91 9.80
CA PHE A 45 -47.87 17.22 9.51
C PHE A 45 -48.29 16.17 10.55
N VAL A 46 -47.36 15.64 11.35
CA VAL A 46 -47.66 14.53 12.28
C VAL A 46 -47.74 15.02 13.71
N ILE A 47 -46.64 15.62 14.23
CA ILE A 47 -46.60 16.28 15.54
C ILE A 47 -46.18 17.73 15.30
N PRO A 48 -47.13 18.67 15.15
CA PRO A 48 -46.81 20.03 14.74
C PRO A 48 -45.89 20.75 15.72
N SER A 49 -44.64 20.95 15.32
CA SER A 49 -43.66 21.79 15.98
C SER A 49 -42.98 22.67 14.93
N LEU A 50 -43.52 23.88 14.76
CA LEU A 50 -43.03 24.82 13.74
C LEU A 50 -41.57 25.23 13.99
N LEU A 51 -41.15 25.28 15.26
CA LEU A 51 -39.77 25.61 15.63
C LEU A 51 -38.79 24.51 15.18
N LEU A 52 -39.10 23.24 15.45
CA LEU A 52 -38.24 22.11 15.05
C LEU A 52 -38.18 21.98 13.53
N ALA A 53 -39.34 22.07 12.85
CA ALA A 53 -39.40 22.07 11.39
C ALA A 53 -38.57 23.19 10.77
N ALA A 54 -38.57 24.39 11.38
CA ALA A 54 -37.75 25.51 10.90
C ALA A 54 -36.25 25.27 11.10
N ILE A 55 -35.83 24.74 12.25
CA ILE A 55 -34.42 24.38 12.52
C ILE A 55 -33.93 23.35 11.52
N GLU A 56 -34.72 22.30 11.26
CA GLU A 56 -34.37 21.24 10.32
C GLU A 56 -34.34 21.74 8.87
N ALA A 57 -35.27 22.61 8.48
CA ALA A 57 -35.27 23.25 7.17
C ALA A 57 -34.03 24.13 6.96
N ILE A 58 -33.59 24.87 7.99
CA ILE A 58 -32.32 25.61 7.96
C ILE A 58 -31.15 24.63 7.81
N GLY A 59 -31.18 23.49 8.50
CA GLY A 59 -30.22 22.40 8.33
C GLY A 59 -30.11 21.89 6.89
N ILE A 60 -31.25 21.72 6.20
CA ILE A 60 -31.30 21.34 4.79
C ILE A 60 -30.60 22.41 3.92
N LEU A 61 -30.85 23.70 4.17
CA LEU A 61 -30.18 24.78 3.43
C LEU A 61 -28.65 24.72 3.57
N PHE A 62 -28.13 24.45 4.77
CA PHE A 62 -26.70 24.26 4.96
C PHE A 62 -26.17 22.98 4.30
N CYS A 63 -26.95 21.89 4.25
CA CYS A 63 -26.57 20.70 3.49
C CYS A 63 -26.47 20.99 1.99
N LEU A 64 -27.43 21.73 1.43
CA LEU A 64 -27.39 22.20 0.03
C LEU A 64 -26.19 23.11 -0.24
N PHE A 65 -25.85 23.99 0.70
CA PHE A 65 -24.65 24.82 0.62
C PHE A 65 -23.36 23.99 0.67
N SER A 66 -23.32 22.95 1.51
CA SER A 66 -22.22 22.00 1.58
C SER A 66 -22.07 21.22 0.27
N TYR A 67 -23.16 20.79 -0.37
CA TYR A 67 -23.13 20.21 -1.72
C TYR A 67 -22.57 21.17 -2.77
N TYR A 68 -23.02 22.41 -2.75
CA TYR A 68 -22.54 23.43 -3.68
C TYR A 68 -21.03 23.63 -3.52
N PHE A 69 -20.53 23.72 -2.28
CA PHE A 69 -19.10 23.81 -2.03
C PHE A 69 -18.34 22.57 -2.48
N LEU A 70 -18.83 21.37 -2.14
CA LEU A 70 -18.20 20.12 -2.59
C LEU A 70 -18.08 20.06 -4.11
N TRP A 71 -19.09 20.56 -4.83
CA TRP A 71 -19.08 20.64 -6.29
C TRP A 71 -18.12 21.72 -6.83
N GLN A 72 -18.14 22.90 -6.23
CA GLN A 72 -17.41 24.08 -6.72
C GLN A 72 -15.92 24.06 -6.35
N SER A 73 -15.59 23.80 -5.08
CA SER A 73 -14.20 23.82 -4.60
C SER A 73 -13.48 22.50 -4.87
N ARG A 74 -14.24 21.41 -5.03
CA ARG A 74 -13.75 20.01 -5.06
C ARG A 74 -12.93 19.61 -3.83
N ASP A 75 -12.89 20.46 -2.81
CA ASP A 75 -12.23 20.18 -1.54
C ASP A 75 -13.27 19.58 -0.57
N PRO A 76 -13.12 18.29 -0.20
CA PRO A 76 -14.04 17.64 0.73
C PRO A 76 -14.04 18.27 2.12
N ARG A 77 -12.97 18.95 2.55
CA ARG A 77 -12.77 19.39 3.94
C ARG A 77 -13.79 20.44 4.38
N VAL A 78 -14.09 21.40 3.52
CA VAL A 78 -15.06 22.46 3.84
C VAL A 78 -16.46 21.87 3.97
N ALA A 79 -16.85 21.00 3.03
CA ALA A 79 -18.13 20.32 3.06
C ALA A 79 -18.29 19.42 4.30
N ALA A 80 -17.21 18.72 4.67
CA ALA A 80 -17.08 17.93 5.90
C ALA A 80 -17.32 18.75 7.17
N ILE A 81 -16.66 19.92 7.29
CA ILE A 81 -16.81 20.81 8.45
C ILE A 81 -18.25 21.32 8.53
N ILE A 82 -18.82 21.80 7.42
CA ILE A 82 -20.22 22.28 7.38
C ILE A 82 -21.17 21.17 7.83
N LEU A 83 -21.01 19.95 7.30
CA LEU A 83 -21.86 18.81 7.64
C LEU A 83 -21.83 18.49 9.15
N VAL A 84 -20.63 18.38 9.73
CA VAL A 84 -20.46 18.08 11.16
C VAL A 84 -21.00 19.21 12.04
N SER A 85 -20.75 20.46 11.66
CA SER A 85 -21.29 21.63 12.37
C SER A 85 -22.81 21.67 12.35
N VAL A 86 -23.44 21.46 11.19
CA VAL A 86 -24.91 21.42 11.07
C VAL A 86 -25.50 20.33 11.95
N MET A 87 -24.96 19.12 11.87
CA MET A 87 -25.49 18.02 12.67
C MET A 87 -25.35 18.28 14.17
N THR A 88 -24.18 18.79 14.59
CA THR A 88 -23.92 19.13 15.99
C THR A 88 -24.85 20.24 16.48
N SER A 89 -25.02 21.30 15.69
CA SER A 89 -25.92 22.41 16.03
C SER A 89 -27.37 21.95 16.14
N ILE A 90 -27.85 21.09 15.22
CA ILE A 90 -29.21 20.54 15.30
C ILE A 90 -29.37 19.68 16.54
N SER A 91 -28.42 18.78 16.84
CA SER A 91 -28.51 17.95 18.04
C SER A 91 -28.50 18.77 19.33
N LEU A 92 -27.70 19.85 19.39
CA LEU A 92 -27.63 20.74 20.54
C LEU A 92 -28.88 21.61 20.68
N LEU A 93 -29.43 22.13 19.58
CA LEU A 93 -30.66 22.89 19.60
C LEU A 93 -31.87 22.02 19.98
N PHE A 94 -31.85 20.75 19.58
CA PHE A 94 -32.92 19.82 19.93
C PHE A 94 -32.94 19.58 21.44
N ILE A 95 -31.81 19.22 22.05
CA ILE A 95 -31.74 18.99 23.50
C ILE A 95 -32.00 20.25 24.33
N LEU A 96 -31.57 21.44 23.86
CA LEU A 96 -31.87 22.71 24.53
C LEU A 96 -33.36 23.10 24.43
N GLY A 97 -34.05 22.68 23.37
CA GLY A 97 -35.45 23.00 23.14
C GLY A 97 -36.43 22.03 23.81
N THR A 98 -36.12 20.74 23.82
CA THR A 98 -37.03 19.67 24.27
C THR A 98 -36.48 18.84 25.42
N GLY A 99 -35.30 19.17 25.95
CA GLY A 99 -34.63 18.32 26.95
C GLY A 99 -34.32 16.94 26.37
N ASN A 100 -34.64 15.89 27.11
CA ASN A 100 -34.47 14.51 26.66
C ASN A 100 -35.76 13.89 26.07
N ASP A 101 -36.80 14.68 25.82
CA ASP A 101 -38.03 14.17 25.19
C ASP A 101 -37.70 13.45 23.88
N GLU A 102 -38.46 12.39 23.58
CA GLU A 102 -38.25 11.53 22.40
C GLU A 102 -36.81 10.98 22.28
N PHE A 103 -36.09 10.86 23.40
CA PHE A 103 -34.68 10.43 23.46
C PHE A 103 -33.72 11.32 22.65
N ALA A 104 -33.97 12.63 22.60
CA ALA A 104 -33.15 13.60 21.88
C ALA A 104 -31.64 13.50 22.17
N LEU A 105 -31.25 13.14 23.41
CA LEU A 105 -29.86 12.95 23.80
C LEU A 105 -29.12 11.90 22.94
N ALA A 106 -29.84 10.92 22.38
CA ALA A 106 -29.28 9.89 21.52
C ALA A 106 -28.60 10.47 20.26
N PHE A 107 -29.13 11.56 19.70
CA PHE A 107 -28.56 12.23 18.53
C PHE A 107 -27.20 12.88 18.82
N CYS A 108 -26.97 13.34 20.06
CA CYS A 108 -25.69 13.91 20.46
C CYS A 108 -24.52 12.91 20.40
N PHE A 109 -24.80 11.60 20.49
CA PHE A 109 -23.80 10.53 20.35
C PHE A 109 -23.46 10.19 18.90
N LEU A 110 -24.20 10.73 17.92
CA LEU A 110 -23.87 10.57 16.51
C LEU A 110 -22.65 11.43 16.12
N THR A 111 -22.55 12.62 16.70
CA THR A 111 -21.49 13.61 16.47
C THR A 111 -20.07 13.05 16.59
N PRO A 112 -19.68 12.34 17.67
CA PRO A 112 -18.30 11.85 17.79
C PRO A 112 -17.92 10.84 16.70
N VAL A 113 -18.85 9.95 16.35
CA VAL A 113 -18.62 8.91 15.34
C VAL A 113 -18.40 9.56 13.97
N ILE A 114 -19.28 10.50 13.58
CA ILE A 114 -19.14 11.18 12.30
C ILE A 114 -17.92 12.09 12.27
N ALA A 115 -17.69 12.89 13.31
CA ALA A 115 -16.58 13.83 13.34
C ALA A 115 -15.25 13.11 13.12
N ILE A 116 -15.05 11.93 13.71
CA ILE A 116 -13.86 11.10 13.50
C ILE A 116 -13.77 10.58 12.06
N PHE A 117 -14.88 10.08 11.50
CA PHE A 117 -14.87 9.54 10.14
C PHE A 117 -14.72 10.62 9.05
N ILE A 118 -15.20 11.83 9.31
CA ILE A 118 -15.29 12.91 8.31
C ILE A 118 -14.15 13.92 8.44
N LEU A 119 -13.78 14.32 9.65
CA LEU A 119 -12.67 15.28 9.90
C LEU A 119 -11.32 14.58 10.13
N GLY A 120 -11.32 13.25 10.17
CA GLY A 120 -10.17 12.43 10.54
C GLY A 120 -9.97 12.33 12.06
N TYR A 121 -9.23 11.31 12.49
CA TYR A 121 -9.16 10.94 13.91
C TYR A 121 -8.61 12.04 14.83
N LYS A 122 -7.71 12.91 14.37
CA LYS A 122 -7.13 13.98 15.21
C LYS A 122 -8.13 15.11 15.48
N LEU A 123 -8.56 15.81 14.41
CA LEU A 123 -9.51 16.92 14.51
C LEU A 123 -10.88 16.42 14.98
N GLY A 124 -11.32 15.28 14.48
CA GLY A 124 -12.55 14.62 14.89
C GLY A 124 -12.57 14.29 16.38
N SER A 125 -11.47 13.78 16.97
CA SER A 125 -11.43 13.50 18.41
C SER A 125 -11.47 14.76 19.26
N LEU A 126 -10.78 15.82 18.85
CA LEU A 126 -10.83 17.12 19.54
C LEU A 126 -12.25 17.72 19.49
N PHE A 127 -12.87 17.69 18.31
CA PHE A 127 -14.25 18.14 18.13
C PHE A 127 -15.23 17.31 18.96
N SER A 128 -15.06 15.98 18.96
CA SER A 128 -15.86 15.04 19.77
C SER A 128 -15.77 15.34 21.25
N LEU A 129 -14.56 15.63 21.75
CA LEU A 129 -14.33 15.99 23.15
C LEU A 129 -15.01 17.31 23.49
N ALA A 130 -14.89 18.33 22.64
CA ALA A 130 -15.57 19.60 22.82
C ALA A 130 -17.10 19.42 22.85
N ASN A 131 -17.65 18.65 21.90
CA ASN A 131 -19.07 18.32 21.87
C ASN A 131 -19.52 17.59 23.14
N PHE A 132 -18.74 16.61 23.61
CA PHE A 132 -19.03 15.90 24.86
C PHE A 132 -19.05 16.85 26.06
N ILE A 133 -18.08 17.77 26.18
CA ILE A 133 -18.05 18.77 27.25
C ILE A 133 -19.30 19.66 27.20
N CYS A 134 -19.72 20.12 26.01
CA CYS A 134 -20.94 20.91 25.84
C CYS A 134 -22.19 20.13 26.25
N VAL A 135 -22.35 18.90 25.78
CA VAL A 135 -23.50 18.05 26.12
C VAL A 135 -23.51 17.72 27.61
N ALA A 136 -22.36 17.38 28.19
CA ALA A 136 -22.24 17.11 29.62
C ALA A 136 -22.60 18.33 30.47
N TYR A 137 -22.20 19.54 30.05
CA TYR A 137 -22.59 20.78 30.71
C TYR A 137 -24.12 20.96 30.72
N ILE A 138 -24.77 20.82 29.56
CA ILE A 138 -26.25 20.92 29.43
C ILE A 138 -26.94 19.89 30.33
N CYS A 139 -26.47 18.64 30.32
CA CYS A 139 -27.04 17.59 31.18
C CYS A 139 -26.88 17.96 32.66
N ILE A 140 -25.71 18.42 33.10
CA ILE A 140 -25.48 18.75 34.52
C ILE A 140 -26.35 19.93 34.96
N THR A 141 -26.62 20.90 34.09
CA THR A 141 -27.40 22.10 34.45
C THR A 141 -28.91 21.88 34.38
N ASP A 142 -29.40 21.11 33.41
CA ASP A 142 -30.83 21.07 33.08
C ASP A 142 -31.50 19.71 33.30
N MET A 143 -30.74 18.62 33.52
CA MET A 143 -31.33 17.28 33.61
C MET A 143 -32.32 17.13 34.77
N ASP A 144 -32.12 17.83 35.89
CA ASP A 144 -33.05 17.84 37.01
C ASP A 144 -34.42 18.46 36.64
N ASN A 145 -34.48 19.27 35.58
CA ASN A 145 -35.70 19.89 35.07
C ASN A 145 -36.37 19.06 33.97
N TRP A 146 -35.73 17.99 33.49
CA TRP A 146 -36.30 17.16 32.43
C TRP A 146 -37.40 16.25 32.95
N SER A 147 -38.47 16.14 32.16
CA SER A 147 -39.57 15.25 32.50
C SER A 147 -39.17 13.78 32.29
N PRO A 148 -39.71 12.82 33.07
CA PRO A 148 -39.52 11.41 32.80
C PRO A 148 -40.06 11.03 31.41
N VAL A 149 -39.21 10.46 30.57
CA VAL A 149 -39.53 10.14 29.18
C VAL A 149 -39.94 8.67 29.05
N TYR A 150 -41.06 8.42 28.39
CA TYR A 150 -41.53 7.07 28.06
C TYR A 150 -41.02 6.64 26.69
N PHE A 151 -40.78 5.35 26.52
CA PHE A 151 -40.43 4.79 25.21
C PHE A 151 -41.67 4.63 24.35
N ASP A 152 -41.85 5.52 23.39
CA ASP A 152 -42.98 5.56 22.47
C ASP A 152 -42.56 5.27 21.01
N SER A 153 -43.51 5.36 20.08
CA SER A 153 -43.26 5.02 18.68
C SER A 153 -42.27 5.98 18.00
N ILE A 154 -42.27 7.26 18.37
CA ILE A 154 -41.34 8.24 17.79
C ILE A 154 -39.93 8.04 18.33
N SER A 155 -39.79 7.72 19.62
CA SER A 155 -38.51 7.30 20.21
C SER A 155 -37.91 6.10 19.46
N PHE A 156 -38.74 5.12 19.09
CA PHE A 156 -38.29 3.98 18.27
C PHE A 156 -37.85 4.41 16.85
N VAL A 157 -38.55 5.36 16.22
CA VAL A 157 -38.15 5.93 14.92
C VAL A 157 -36.81 6.66 15.03
N HIS A 158 -36.58 7.46 16.08
CA HIS A 158 -35.30 8.13 16.35
C HIS A 158 -34.15 7.13 16.48
N LEU A 159 -34.29 6.13 17.34
CA LEU A 159 -33.26 5.10 17.52
C LEU A 159 -32.99 4.31 16.23
N THR A 160 -34.05 3.96 15.49
CA THR A 160 -33.92 3.26 14.21
C THR A 160 -33.18 4.13 13.19
N THR A 161 -33.48 5.44 13.14
CA THR A 161 -32.82 6.39 12.26
C THR A 161 -31.33 6.53 12.59
N ILE A 162 -30.98 6.67 13.87
CA ILE A 162 -29.58 6.73 14.33
C ILE A 162 -28.86 5.43 13.96
N TYR A 163 -29.48 4.28 14.17
CA TYR A 163 -28.89 2.98 13.85
C TYR A 163 -28.58 2.84 12.36
N PHE A 164 -29.56 3.08 11.48
CA PHE A 164 -29.35 2.98 10.03
C PHE A 164 -28.37 4.02 9.50
N PHE A 165 -28.36 5.21 10.09
CA PHE A 165 -27.37 6.24 9.77
C PHE A 165 -25.96 5.76 10.11
N LEU A 166 -25.72 5.33 11.35
CA LEU A 166 -24.43 4.82 11.80
C LEU A 166 -23.98 3.61 10.98
N PHE A 167 -24.88 2.65 10.75
CA PHE A 167 -24.61 1.49 9.91
C PHE A 167 -24.18 1.90 8.50
N SER A 168 -24.91 2.81 7.86
CA SER A 168 -24.60 3.28 6.51
C SER A 168 -23.23 3.94 6.45
N VAL A 169 -22.96 4.89 7.36
CA VAL A 169 -21.66 5.59 7.44
C VAL A 169 -20.52 4.62 7.71
N SER A 170 -20.66 3.71 8.68
CA SER A 170 -19.65 2.69 8.99
C SER A 170 -19.39 1.75 7.81
N TYR A 171 -20.44 1.30 7.12
CA TYR A 171 -20.30 0.43 5.95
C TYR A 171 -19.53 1.11 4.81
N PHE A 172 -19.91 2.33 4.44
CA PHE A 172 -19.25 3.06 3.36
C PHE A 172 -17.79 3.41 3.71
N TYR A 173 -17.53 3.75 4.98
CA TYR A 173 -16.18 4.00 5.45
C TYR A 173 -15.29 2.74 5.36
N ASP A 174 -15.74 1.60 5.88
CA ASP A 174 -14.96 0.35 5.84
C ASP A 174 -14.76 -0.15 4.40
N ALA A 175 -15.82 -0.12 3.59
CA ALA A 175 -15.74 -0.48 2.17
C ALA A 175 -14.72 0.39 1.41
N GLY A 176 -14.73 1.71 1.67
CA GLY A 176 -13.74 2.62 1.12
C GLY A 176 -12.32 2.29 1.60
N ARG A 177 -12.15 2.02 2.89
CA ARG A 177 -10.86 1.68 3.49
C ARG A 177 -10.25 0.40 2.93
N ARG A 178 -11.02 -0.70 2.84
CA ARG A 178 -10.52 -1.99 2.31
C ARG A 178 -9.98 -1.87 0.90
N ARG A 179 -10.67 -1.09 0.05
CA ARG A 179 -10.20 -0.84 -1.32
C ARG A 179 -8.84 -0.11 -1.34
N THR A 180 -8.61 0.79 -0.39
CA THR A 180 -7.30 1.48 -0.23
C THR A 180 -6.20 0.50 0.10
N MET A 181 -6.46 -0.41 1.05
CA MET A 181 -5.48 -1.41 1.48
C MET A 181 -5.06 -2.28 0.29
N VAL A 182 -6.02 -2.77 -0.50
CA VAL A 182 -5.74 -3.58 -1.68
C VAL A 182 -4.92 -2.82 -2.74
N LEU A 183 -5.26 -1.56 -3.01
CA LEU A 183 -4.51 -0.73 -3.95
C LEU A 183 -3.08 -0.44 -3.46
N LEU A 184 -2.92 -0.20 -2.15
CA LEU A 184 -1.62 0.03 -1.53
C LEU A 184 -0.76 -1.24 -1.57
N GLU A 185 -1.33 -2.41 -1.31
CA GLU A 185 -0.65 -3.70 -1.41
C GLU A 185 -0.18 -3.97 -2.84
N GLU A 186 -1.03 -3.74 -3.85
CA GLU A 186 -0.64 -3.93 -5.25
C GLU A 186 0.45 -2.94 -5.69
N SER A 187 0.34 -1.66 -5.30
CA SER A 187 1.39 -0.68 -5.56
C SER A 187 2.71 -1.06 -4.89
N ASN A 188 2.67 -1.55 -3.65
CA ASN A 188 3.85 -2.03 -2.93
C ASN A 188 4.45 -3.26 -3.62
N ARG A 189 3.63 -4.18 -4.12
CA ARG A 189 4.09 -5.36 -4.87
C ARG A 189 4.82 -4.94 -6.15
N GLN A 190 4.25 -3.99 -6.90
CA GLN A 190 4.88 -3.47 -8.11
C GLN A 190 6.20 -2.77 -7.80
N LEU A 191 6.24 -1.95 -6.74
CA LEU A 191 7.48 -1.33 -6.26
C LEU A 191 8.50 -2.39 -5.86
N GLN A 192 8.10 -3.47 -5.18
CA GLN A 192 9.02 -4.56 -4.83
C GLN A 192 9.62 -5.24 -6.05
N VAL A 193 8.81 -5.54 -7.07
CA VAL A 193 9.30 -6.14 -8.33
C VAL A 193 10.31 -5.21 -9.00
N LEU A 194 9.91 -3.96 -9.29
CA LEU A 194 10.77 -2.96 -9.93
C LEU A 194 12.08 -2.74 -9.17
N SER A 195 12.04 -2.91 -7.86
CA SER A 195 13.16 -2.64 -6.98
C SER A 195 14.04 -3.88 -6.73
N ASN A 196 13.60 -5.08 -7.12
CA ASN A 196 14.34 -6.35 -6.94
C ASN A 196 14.79 -7.00 -8.25
N THR A 197 14.31 -6.55 -9.41
CA THR A 197 14.72 -7.05 -10.73
C THR A 197 15.64 -6.08 -11.45
N ASP A 198 16.53 -6.59 -12.30
CA ASP A 198 17.34 -5.79 -13.22
C ASP A 198 16.51 -5.39 -14.44
N GLY A 199 16.55 -4.09 -14.80
CA GLY A 199 15.69 -3.53 -15.84
C GLY A 199 16.00 -3.99 -17.27
N LEU A 200 17.21 -4.52 -17.52
CA LEU A 200 17.59 -5.04 -18.84
C LEU A 200 17.30 -6.55 -18.93
N THR A 201 17.78 -7.30 -17.95
CA THR A 201 17.82 -8.78 -18.00
C THR A 201 16.61 -9.46 -17.36
N ASN A 202 15.78 -8.73 -16.61
CA ASN A 202 14.61 -9.25 -15.87
C ASN A 202 14.91 -10.36 -14.83
N ILE A 203 16.17 -10.64 -14.55
CA ILE A 203 16.57 -11.48 -13.40
C ILE A 203 16.70 -10.62 -12.14
N SER A 204 17.06 -11.22 -11.01
CA SER A 204 17.31 -10.48 -9.77
C SER A 204 18.37 -9.39 -9.97
N ASN A 205 18.19 -8.22 -9.37
CA ASN A 205 19.24 -7.20 -9.34
C ASN A 205 20.19 -7.41 -8.16
N ARG A 206 21.31 -6.67 -8.17
CA ARG A 206 22.30 -6.63 -7.10
C ARG A 206 21.66 -6.48 -5.71
N ARG A 207 20.73 -5.54 -5.54
CA ARG A 207 20.11 -5.26 -4.23
C ARG A 207 19.33 -6.46 -3.70
N PHE A 208 18.62 -7.18 -4.56
CA PHE A 208 17.91 -8.40 -4.15
C PHE A 208 18.89 -9.52 -3.81
N MET A 209 19.96 -9.67 -4.60
CA MET A 209 21.02 -10.63 -4.29
C MET A 209 21.72 -10.33 -2.96
N GLU A 210 22.02 -9.07 -2.67
CA GLU A 210 22.56 -8.62 -1.36
C GLU A 210 21.62 -9.03 -0.21
N LYS A 211 20.30 -8.88 -0.40
CA LYS A 211 19.32 -9.33 0.59
C LYS A 211 19.35 -10.85 0.78
N LEU A 212 19.36 -11.63 -0.30
CA LEU A 212 19.41 -13.09 -0.22
C LEU A 212 20.66 -13.59 0.51
N LEU A 213 21.79 -12.92 0.33
CA LEU A 213 23.04 -13.26 0.99
C LEU A 213 23.03 -12.94 2.49
N LEU A 214 22.28 -11.92 2.93
CA LEU A 214 22.10 -11.66 4.37
C LEU A 214 21.32 -12.79 5.06
N ASP A 215 20.42 -13.44 4.33
CA ASP A 215 19.59 -14.55 4.82
C ASP A 215 20.22 -15.94 4.53
N ALA A 216 21.35 -15.97 3.82
CA ALA A 216 22.04 -17.20 3.45
C ALA A 216 22.60 -17.94 4.67
N GLN A 217 22.66 -19.26 4.56
CA GLN A 217 23.15 -20.14 5.63
C GLN A 217 24.62 -20.49 5.39
N VAL A 218 25.39 -20.60 6.48
CA VAL A 218 26.79 -21.05 6.42
C VAL A 218 26.84 -22.42 5.75
N GLY A 219 27.72 -22.56 4.75
CA GLY A 219 27.85 -23.78 3.94
C GLY A 219 27.10 -23.77 2.61
N GLN A 220 26.29 -22.74 2.33
CA GLN A 220 25.83 -22.45 0.96
C GLN A 220 26.99 -21.95 0.11
N TRP A 221 26.83 -21.94 -1.22
CA TRP A 221 27.90 -21.55 -2.14
C TRP A 221 27.50 -20.34 -2.98
N VAL A 222 28.48 -19.47 -3.23
CA VAL A 222 28.33 -18.26 -4.04
C VAL A 222 29.25 -18.36 -5.24
N ALA A 223 28.74 -18.04 -6.43
CA ALA A 223 29.53 -17.91 -7.65
C ALA A 223 29.41 -16.49 -8.21
N ILE A 224 30.55 -15.82 -8.39
CA ILE A 224 30.67 -14.61 -9.20
C ILE A 224 31.02 -15.05 -10.62
N ILE A 225 30.28 -14.53 -11.59
CA ILE A 225 30.36 -14.89 -12.99
C ILE A 225 30.62 -13.61 -13.76
N ASP A 226 31.54 -13.65 -14.70
CA ASP A 226 31.87 -12.51 -15.55
C ASP A 226 32.02 -12.96 -17.00
N ILE A 227 31.48 -12.15 -17.92
CA ILE A 227 31.53 -12.41 -19.35
C ILE A 227 32.90 -12.05 -19.90
N ASP A 228 33.59 -13.04 -20.45
CA ASP A 228 34.93 -12.87 -20.98
C ASP A 228 34.94 -11.92 -22.20
N ASP A 229 35.80 -10.90 -22.16
CA ASP A 229 36.00 -9.93 -23.25
C ASP A 229 34.72 -9.19 -23.69
N PHE A 230 33.76 -8.99 -22.78
CA PHE A 230 32.49 -8.32 -23.10
C PHE A 230 32.68 -6.88 -23.60
N LYS A 231 33.70 -6.17 -23.13
CA LYS A 231 34.09 -4.88 -23.71
C LYS A 231 34.39 -4.97 -25.21
N GLN A 232 35.07 -6.03 -25.67
CA GLN A 232 35.34 -6.23 -27.10
C GLN A 232 34.04 -6.43 -27.89
N VAL A 233 33.06 -7.13 -27.32
CA VAL A 233 31.73 -7.28 -27.93
C VAL A 233 31.06 -5.92 -28.10
N ASN A 234 31.09 -5.07 -27.08
CA ASN A 234 30.55 -3.71 -27.17
C ASN A 234 31.30 -2.83 -28.18
N ASP A 235 32.64 -2.89 -28.17
CA ASP A 235 33.49 -2.07 -29.03
C ASP A 235 33.34 -2.44 -30.52
N GLU A 236 33.09 -3.72 -30.82
CA GLU A 236 33.00 -4.23 -32.21
C GLU A 236 31.56 -4.23 -32.77
N TYR A 237 30.56 -4.51 -31.93
CA TYR A 237 29.16 -4.70 -32.36
C TYR A 237 28.18 -3.65 -31.81
N GLY A 238 28.65 -2.77 -30.92
CA GLY A 238 27.84 -1.72 -30.28
C GLY A 238 27.05 -2.21 -29.07
N HIS A 239 26.66 -1.25 -28.21
CA HIS A 239 25.99 -1.53 -26.94
C HIS A 239 24.65 -2.25 -27.09
N GLU A 240 23.86 -1.99 -28.14
CA GLU A 240 22.58 -2.70 -28.34
C GLU A 240 22.78 -4.21 -28.56
N VAL A 241 23.90 -4.63 -29.15
CA VAL A 241 24.24 -6.03 -29.32
C VAL A 241 24.76 -6.61 -28.01
N GLY A 242 25.59 -5.87 -27.28
CA GLY A 242 26.01 -6.24 -25.93
C GLY A 242 24.83 -6.48 -24.98
N ASP A 243 23.81 -5.61 -25.04
CA ASP A 243 22.59 -5.75 -24.25
C ASP A 243 21.83 -7.05 -24.57
N LYS A 244 21.74 -7.42 -25.85
CA LYS A 244 21.12 -8.70 -26.27
C LYS A 244 21.92 -9.91 -25.78
N VAL A 245 23.25 -9.82 -25.76
CA VAL A 245 24.13 -10.86 -25.19
C VAL A 245 23.88 -11.01 -23.69
N LEU A 246 23.81 -9.90 -22.95
CA LEU A 246 23.50 -9.90 -21.51
C LEU A 246 22.15 -10.56 -21.21
N VAL A 247 21.10 -10.19 -21.95
CA VAL A 247 19.76 -10.79 -21.81
C VAL A 247 19.80 -12.29 -22.07
N SER A 248 20.51 -12.72 -23.11
CA SER A 248 20.60 -14.14 -23.48
C SER A 248 21.36 -14.95 -22.42
N ILE A 249 22.48 -14.44 -21.92
CA ILE A 249 23.25 -15.08 -20.84
C ILE A 249 22.43 -15.14 -19.55
N ALA A 250 21.76 -14.05 -19.18
CA ALA A 250 20.90 -14.01 -18.00
C ALA A 250 19.81 -15.10 -18.05
N ASN A 251 19.17 -15.29 -19.22
CA ASN A 251 18.17 -16.32 -19.43
C ASN A 251 18.75 -17.74 -19.30
N ILE A 252 19.95 -17.98 -19.86
CA ILE A 252 20.64 -19.29 -19.78
C ILE A 252 20.96 -19.62 -18.32
N LEU A 253 21.52 -18.66 -17.58
CA LEU A 253 21.85 -18.84 -16.16
C LEU A 253 20.58 -19.07 -15.32
N GLN A 254 19.54 -18.24 -15.53
CA GLN A 254 18.28 -18.35 -14.77
C GLN A 254 17.56 -19.68 -15.01
N ALA A 255 17.52 -20.15 -16.26
CA ALA A 255 16.91 -21.44 -16.59
C ALA A 255 17.65 -22.60 -15.91
N SER A 256 18.98 -22.50 -15.82
CA SER A 256 19.84 -23.57 -15.31
C SER A 256 19.92 -23.63 -13.79
N VAL A 257 19.68 -22.52 -13.08
CA VAL A 257 19.69 -22.46 -11.60
C VAL A 257 18.31 -22.72 -10.97
N LYS A 258 17.27 -22.85 -11.79
CA LYS A 258 15.89 -23.00 -11.30
C LYS A 258 15.74 -24.23 -10.40
N GLY A 259 15.42 -23.98 -9.13
CA GLY A 259 15.19 -25.03 -8.12
C GLY A 259 16.43 -25.42 -7.29
N ILE A 260 17.60 -24.86 -7.60
CA ILE A 260 18.86 -25.13 -6.88
C ILE A 260 19.55 -23.84 -6.37
N GLY A 261 18.96 -22.68 -6.64
CA GLY A 261 19.51 -21.41 -6.20
C GLY A 261 18.86 -20.19 -6.86
N HIS A 262 19.53 -19.05 -6.70
CA HIS A 262 19.12 -17.75 -7.23
C HIS A 262 20.26 -17.12 -8.01
N VAL A 263 19.97 -16.59 -9.19
CA VAL A 263 20.91 -15.78 -9.98
C VAL A 263 20.41 -14.34 -10.11
N GLY A 264 21.34 -13.39 -10.09
CA GLY A 264 21.07 -11.99 -10.35
C GLY A 264 22.23 -11.28 -11.05
N ARG A 265 21.92 -10.15 -11.68
CA ARG A 265 22.92 -9.27 -12.28
C ARG A 265 23.55 -8.42 -11.17
N TRP A 266 24.87 -8.58 -11.00
CA TRP A 266 25.65 -7.96 -9.93
C TRP A 266 26.28 -6.64 -10.36
N GLY A 267 26.73 -6.59 -11.62
CA GLY A 267 27.41 -5.44 -12.22
C GLY A 267 27.03 -5.25 -13.69
N GLY A 268 27.87 -4.53 -14.45
CA GLY A 268 27.64 -4.29 -15.87
C GLY A 268 27.60 -5.58 -16.69
N GLU A 269 28.64 -6.40 -16.55
CA GLU A 269 28.83 -7.71 -17.22
C GLU A 269 28.95 -8.87 -16.22
N GLU A 270 28.70 -8.59 -14.93
CA GLU A 270 28.87 -9.53 -13.83
C GLU A 270 27.53 -10.06 -13.34
N PHE A 271 27.48 -11.36 -13.05
CA PHE A 271 26.35 -12.05 -12.44
C PHE A 271 26.78 -12.69 -11.13
N LEU A 272 25.84 -12.84 -10.22
CA LEU A 272 26.03 -13.55 -8.96
C LEU A 272 25.01 -14.67 -8.85
N THR A 273 25.46 -15.85 -8.45
CA THR A 273 24.58 -16.96 -8.07
C THR A 273 24.80 -17.35 -6.62
N LEU A 274 23.70 -17.53 -5.89
CA LEU A 274 23.67 -18.18 -4.58
C LEU A 274 23.01 -19.55 -4.75
N PHE A 275 23.75 -20.63 -4.46
CA PHE A 275 23.24 -21.99 -4.51
C PHE A 275 22.65 -22.42 -3.16
N THR A 276 21.52 -23.12 -3.20
CA THR A 276 20.81 -23.65 -2.02
C THR A 276 20.98 -25.16 -1.94
N ASP A 277 21.56 -25.66 -0.85
CA ASP A 277 21.63 -27.09 -0.51
C ASP A 277 22.30 -27.97 -1.59
N THR A 278 23.48 -27.56 -2.07
CA THR A 278 24.24 -28.27 -3.11
C THR A 278 25.66 -28.62 -2.67
N THR A 279 26.14 -29.80 -3.05
CA THR A 279 27.55 -30.19 -2.90
C THR A 279 28.43 -29.54 -3.97
N GLU A 280 29.74 -29.53 -3.74
CA GLU A 280 30.74 -29.02 -4.68
C GLU A 280 30.61 -29.70 -6.07
N ASP A 281 30.48 -31.03 -6.11
CA ASP A 281 30.30 -31.81 -7.35
C ASP A 281 29.07 -31.37 -8.18
N VAL A 282 27.98 -31.05 -7.49
CA VAL A 282 26.74 -30.59 -8.14
C VAL A 282 26.96 -29.21 -8.75
N ILE A 283 27.59 -28.30 -8.00
CA ILE A 283 27.92 -26.95 -8.48
C ILE A 283 28.85 -27.02 -9.69
N GLU A 284 29.88 -27.86 -9.64
CA GLU A 284 30.79 -28.09 -10.75
C GLU A 284 30.05 -28.57 -12.00
N SER A 285 29.15 -29.56 -11.86
CA SER A 285 28.34 -30.04 -12.99
C SER A 285 27.47 -28.93 -13.58
N HIS A 286 26.87 -28.07 -12.75
CA HIS A 286 26.04 -26.96 -13.21
C HIS A 286 26.85 -25.87 -13.93
N ILE A 287 28.02 -25.51 -13.42
CA ILE A 287 28.87 -24.49 -14.04
C ILE A 287 29.44 -24.99 -15.36
N ASN A 288 29.86 -26.25 -15.44
CA ASN A 288 30.26 -26.88 -16.72
C ASN A 288 29.11 -26.82 -17.73
N GLN A 289 27.88 -27.08 -17.30
CA GLN A 289 26.71 -26.95 -18.16
C GLN A 289 26.47 -25.51 -18.63
N TRP A 290 26.66 -24.51 -17.76
CA TRP A 290 26.56 -23.09 -18.13
C TRP A 290 27.59 -22.72 -19.19
N GLN A 291 28.86 -23.06 -18.96
CA GLN A 291 29.95 -22.76 -19.88
C GLN A 291 29.71 -23.37 -21.25
N LYS A 292 29.28 -24.64 -21.28
CA LYS A 292 28.91 -25.31 -22.53
C LYS A 292 27.72 -24.62 -23.21
N SER A 293 26.63 -24.38 -22.47
CA SER A 293 25.41 -23.78 -23.02
C SER A 293 25.64 -22.38 -23.57
N ILE A 294 26.50 -21.58 -22.92
CA ILE A 294 26.86 -20.24 -23.36
C ILE A 294 27.82 -20.30 -24.56
N THR A 295 28.83 -21.17 -24.53
CA THR A 295 29.79 -21.31 -25.65
C THR A 295 29.11 -21.78 -26.94
N ASP A 296 28.15 -22.70 -26.82
CA ASP A 296 27.38 -23.28 -27.93
C ASP A 296 26.22 -22.39 -28.40
N TYR A 297 25.88 -21.34 -27.65
CA TYR A 297 24.77 -20.44 -28.01
C TYR A 297 25.16 -19.48 -29.13
N ASP A 298 24.33 -19.40 -30.17
CA ASP A 298 24.51 -18.44 -31.25
C ASP A 298 23.97 -17.07 -30.84
N PHE A 299 24.87 -16.15 -30.47
CA PHE A 299 24.56 -14.76 -30.17
C PHE A 299 24.40 -13.87 -31.41
N GLY A 300 24.56 -14.41 -32.62
CA GLY A 300 24.43 -13.67 -33.88
C GLY A 300 25.61 -12.72 -34.18
N ILE A 301 26.75 -12.91 -33.51
CA ILE A 301 27.96 -12.07 -33.65
C ILE A 301 29.14 -12.79 -34.29
N GLY A 302 28.93 -13.99 -34.86
CA GLY A 302 29.98 -14.73 -35.59
C GLY A 302 31.16 -15.22 -34.74
N ARG A 303 31.07 -15.11 -33.41
CA ARG A 303 32.03 -15.63 -32.43
C ARG A 303 31.32 -16.20 -31.21
N SER A 304 31.94 -17.15 -30.53
CA SER A 304 31.47 -17.62 -29.22
C SER A 304 31.71 -16.55 -28.15
N VAL A 305 30.80 -16.54 -27.18
CA VAL A 305 30.95 -15.81 -25.91
C VAL A 305 31.23 -16.85 -24.83
N THR A 306 32.09 -16.53 -23.87
CA THR A 306 32.44 -17.42 -22.76
C THR A 306 32.30 -16.69 -21.43
N ILE A 307 32.26 -17.45 -20.34
CA ILE A 307 32.21 -16.92 -18.99
C ILE A 307 33.32 -17.52 -18.13
N SER A 308 33.87 -16.70 -17.25
CA SER A 308 34.75 -17.13 -16.16
C SER A 308 33.99 -17.06 -14.85
N CYS A 309 34.21 -18.03 -13.96
CA CYS A 309 33.50 -18.09 -12.66
C CYS A 309 34.47 -18.24 -11.48
N GLY A 310 34.22 -17.49 -10.41
CA GLY A 310 34.87 -17.67 -9.11
C GLY A 310 33.85 -18.14 -8.08
N ILE A 311 34.14 -19.23 -7.39
CA ILE A 311 33.19 -19.90 -6.49
C ILE A 311 33.77 -19.95 -5.08
N ALA A 312 32.99 -19.56 -4.08
CA ALA A 312 33.39 -19.65 -2.68
C ALA A 312 32.22 -20.13 -1.81
N PRO A 313 32.51 -20.87 -0.72
CA PRO A 313 31.49 -21.15 0.28
C PRO A 313 31.14 -19.86 1.01
N HIS A 314 29.88 -19.76 1.43
CA HIS A 314 29.37 -18.69 2.27
C HIS A 314 29.68 -19.01 3.74
N LEU A 315 30.50 -18.17 4.36
CA LEU A 315 31.16 -18.48 5.65
C LEU A 315 30.76 -17.60 6.82
N ASP A 316 30.27 -16.39 6.55
CA ASP A 316 29.89 -15.46 7.60
C ASP A 316 28.64 -14.68 7.20
N ARG A 317 27.90 -14.18 8.19
CA ARG A 317 26.70 -13.36 7.97
C ARG A 317 27.00 -11.98 7.38
N PHE A 318 28.26 -11.58 7.32
CA PHE A 318 28.68 -10.24 6.90
C PHE A 318 29.07 -10.18 5.42
N ASN A 319 29.13 -11.32 4.72
CA ASN A 319 29.41 -11.49 3.29
C ASN A 319 30.79 -11.02 2.81
N THR A 320 31.52 -10.22 3.59
CA THR A 320 32.75 -9.55 3.16
C THR A 320 33.85 -10.55 2.76
N SER A 321 34.00 -11.63 3.52
CA SER A 321 34.98 -12.68 3.22
C SER A 321 34.56 -13.52 2.00
N THR A 322 33.27 -13.83 1.87
CA THR A 322 32.73 -14.68 0.80
C THR A 322 32.94 -14.04 -0.57
N PHE A 323 32.64 -12.74 -0.70
CA PHE A 323 32.88 -12.02 -1.95
C PHE A 323 34.35 -11.92 -2.31
N SER A 324 35.20 -11.60 -1.33
CA SER A 324 36.64 -11.49 -1.56
C SER A 324 37.24 -12.82 -2.06
N HIS A 325 36.82 -13.95 -1.48
CA HIS A 325 37.29 -15.26 -1.90
C HIS A 325 36.77 -15.67 -3.28
N ALA A 326 35.50 -15.38 -3.59
CA ALA A 326 34.94 -15.65 -4.91
C ALA A 326 35.59 -14.78 -5.99
N ASP A 327 35.86 -13.51 -5.69
CA ASP A 327 36.52 -12.57 -6.61
C ASP A 327 37.97 -12.99 -6.90
N GLU A 328 38.72 -13.40 -5.87
CA GLU A 328 40.07 -13.94 -6.07
C GLU A 328 40.06 -15.20 -6.95
N ALA A 329 39.09 -16.09 -6.72
CA ALA A 329 38.92 -17.28 -7.54
C ALA A 329 38.58 -16.92 -9.00
N LEU A 330 37.70 -15.92 -9.22
CA LEU A 330 37.36 -15.41 -10.55
C LEU A 330 38.59 -14.81 -11.24
N TYR A 331 39.40 -14.04 -10.52
CA TYR A 331 40.64 -13.48 -11.03
C TYR A 331 41.61 -14.58 -11.47
N ARG A 332 41.75 -15.67 -10.69
CA ARG A 332 42.53 -16.85 -11.09
C ARG A 332 41.96 -17.54 -12.33
N ALA A 333 40.64 -17.62 -12.46
CA ALA A 333 40.01 -18.17 -13.66
C ALA A 333 40.38 -17.34 -14.92
N LYS A 334 40.18 -16.01 -14.85
CA LYS A 334 40.50 -15.09 -15.95
C LYS A 334 41.98 -15.11 -16.34
N THR A 335 42.90 -15.16 -15.38
CA THR A 335 44.35 -15.20 -15.65
C THR A 335 44.84 -16.55 -16.16
N SER A 336 44.10 -17.63 -15.92
CA SER A 336 44.44 -18.98 -16.39
C SER A 336 43.98 -19.31 -17.82
N GLY A 337 43.51 -18.31 -18.58
CA GLY A 337 43.09 -18.47 -19.96
C GLY A 337 41.60 -18.29 -20.22
N LYS A 338 40.83 -17.84 -19.21
CA LYS A 338 39.36 -17.59 -19.29
C LYS A 338 38.56 -18.86 -19.60
N ASN A 339 37.24 -18.74 -19.83
CA ASN A 339 36.33 -19.85 -20.09
C ASN A 339 36.52 -21.04 -19.12
N CYS A 340 36.70 -20.74 -17.84
CA CYS A 340 36.91 -21.75 -16.81
C CYS A 340 36.38 -21.24 -15.45
N PHE A 341 36.26 -22.14 -14.49
CA PHE A 341 35.89 -21.78 -13.13
C PHE A 341 36.97 -22.18 -12.14
N ARG A 342 37.02 -21.51 -10.99
CA ARG A 342 37.88 -21.87 -9.86
C ARG A 342 37.09 -21.78 -8.57
N PHE A 343 37.33 -22.73 -7.68
CA PHE A 343 36.94 -22.60 -6.28
C PHE A 343 37.96 -21.75 -5.51
N SER A 344 37.53 -21.11 -4.44
CA SER A 344 38.39 -20.47 -3.45
C SER A 344 39.31 -21.53 -2.83
N VAL A 345 40.60 -21.22 -2.65
CA VAL A 345 41.55 -22.18 -2.09
C VAL A 345 41.25 -22.37 -0.60
N ALA A 346 41.17 -23.62 -0.14
CA ALA A 346 40.83 -24.01 1.23
C ALA A 346 41.86 -23.61 2.31
N HIS A 347 42.84 -22.75 2.02
CA HIS A 347 43.81 -22.33 3.02
C HIS A 347 43.22 -21.21 3.87
N GLU A 348 42.85 -21.56 5.12
CA GLU A 348 42.32 -20.73 6.23
C GLU A 348 40.86 -20.97 6.64
N PHE A 349 40.28 -22.15 6.36
CA PHE A 349 38.97 -22.52 6.94
C PHE A 349 39.06 -23.10 8.36
N THR A 350 40.26 -23.22 8.91
CA THR A 350 40.53 -23.73 10.25
C THR A 350 41.66 -22.91 10.86
N GLU A 351 41.36 -21.83 11.59
CA GLU A 351 42.04 -21.55 12.88
C GLU A 351 41.61 -20.28 13.64
N ASN A 352 40.85 -19.32 13.10
CA ASN A 352 40.61 -18.06 13.82
C ASN A 352 39.15 -17.68 14.10
N SER A 353 38.35 -18.61 14.64
CA SER A 353 37.10 -18.24 15.34
C SER A 353 36.73 -19.28 16.41
N ILE A 354 37.47 -19.28 17.53
CA ILE A 354 36.94 -19.71 18.84
C ILE A 354 36.78 -18.47 19.70
#